data_AF-A0A9D1V653-F1
#
_entry.id   AF-A0A9D1V653-F1
#
_cell.length_a   1.000
_cell.length_b   1.000
_cell.length_c   1.000
_cell.angle_alpha   90.00
_cell.angle_beta   90.00
_cell.angle_gamma   90.00
#
_symmetry.space_group_name_H-M   'P 1'
#
loop_
_entity.id
_entity.type
_entity.pdbx_description
1 polymer ?
#
loop_
_entity_poly.entity_id
_entity_poly.type
_entity_poly.pdbx_seq_one_letter_code
_entity_poly.pdbx_strand_id
1 'polypeptide(L)'
;MTEKITIPASIFKFANTDIEDNMEAFEDYCTDVRRDGDDLILEVTPTQKEELIEMYAGSIDDVLEDMEKDEQGYYVEADTDHSRFIYHIDENIDGILQAKMLLTITTSDVLTGIMETGDPNWSVSAKIVNCHTELTVGEGTFPDGSITFGPGEWKASYDGGAWLGARQEEVMDMTGLTGPYEGLTDTQKGVVTSVVQMLDWIEGKYEQQFHYISYAPGDAVEQEHLKVYPEQGGESDVVTVYRTYENGLYRYEDDYGEILKRPSYEEQVRIFAEQYLPSEGIKIYTEIKDGGNGAADGESFLKEVSAVTYIFMDEALCSGQYETFLEAVPDWLTENCQGVPAGIYLRMAESEAWKQIGRSDYEDKLREDIYTEEAECAISGSGKVTVY
;
A
#
# COMPACT_ATOMS: atom_id res chain seq x y z
N MET A 1 -31.65 -33.06 -21.29
CA MET A 1 -31.87 -32.03 -22.32
C MET A 1 -30.48 -31.53 -22.68
N THR A 2 -30.15 -31.46 -23.96
CA THR A 2 -28.85 -31.00 -24.44
C THR A 2 -28.93 -29.56 -24.93
N GLU A 3 -27.83 -28.84 -24.82
CA GLU A 3 -27.59 -27.49 -25.33
C GLU A 3 -26.55 -27.56 -26.46
N LYS A 4 -26.60 -26.61 -27.38
CA LYS A 4 -25.61 -26.47 -28.46
C LYS A 4 -24.77 -25.23 -28.23
N ILE A 5 -23.46 -25.41 -28.18
CA ILE A 5 -22.48 -24.35 -27.96
C ILE A 5 -21.57 -24.30 -29.20
N THR A 6 -21.37 -23.09 -29.73
CA THR A 6 -20.48 -22.87 -30.87
C THR A 6 -19.13 -22.39 -30.37
N ILE A 7 -18.06 -23.09 -30.72
CA ILE A 7 -16.68 -22.68 -30.48
C ILE A 7 -16.10 -22.16 -31.79
N PRO A 8 -15.78 -20.85 -31.88
CA PRO A 8 -15.32 -20.25 -33.11
C PRO A 8 -13.89 -20.70 -33.46
N ALA A 9 -13.63 -20.85 -34.76
CA ALA A 9 -12.34 -21.25 -35.32
C ALA A 9 -11.17 -20.36 -34.86
N SER A 10 -11.48 -19.09 -34.57
CA SER A 10 -10.51 -18.08 -34.14
C SER A 10 -9.84 -18.42 -32.81
N ILE A 11 -10.48 -19.20 -31.93
CA ILE A 11 -9.87 -19.67 -30.68
C ILE A 11 -8.75 -20.67 -30.96
N PHE A 12 -8.99 -21.67 -31.81
CA PHE A 12 -7.96 -22.67 -32.16
C PHE A 12 -6.78 -22.02 -32.88
N LYS A 13 -7.06 -21.03 -33.74
CA LYS A 13 -6.03 -20.23 -34.40
C LYS A 13 -5.20 -19.43 -33.39
N PHE A 14 -5.83 -18.84 -32.38
CA PHE A 14 -5.15 -18.11 -31.31
C PHE A 14 -4.28 -19.04 -30.46
N ALA A 15 -4.85 -20.16 -30.00
CA ALA A 15 -4.17 -21.19 -29.21
C ALA A 15 -3.08 -21.95 -30.01
N ASN A 16 -3.04 -21.74 -31.33
CA ASN A 16 -2.17 -22.45 -32.27
C ASN A 16 -2.32 -23.98 -32.17
N THR A 17 -3.56 -24.45 -32.06
CA THR A 17 -3.92 -25.86 -31.96
C THR A 17 -4.68 -26.33 -33.21
N ASP A 18 -4.54 -27.60 -33.55
CA ASP A 18 -5.27 -28.18 -34.68
C ASP A 18 -6.72 -28.48 -34.27
N ILE A 19 -7.66 -28.04 -35.11
CA ILE A 19 -9.09 -28.16 -34.83
C ILE A 19 -9.58 -29.63 -34.88
N GLU A 20 -8.94 -30.53 -35.63
CA GLU A 20 -9.25 -31.97 -35.58
C GLU A 20 -8.82 -32.56 -34.24
N ASP A 21 -7.62 -32.22 -33.76
CA ASP A 21 -7.14 -32.66 -32.44
C ASP A 21 -8.07 -32.17 -31.32
N ASN A 22 -8.56 -30.92 -31.42
CA ASN A 22 -9.55 -30.39 -30.47
C ASN A 22 -10.90 -31.10 -30.59
N MET A 23 -11.34 -31.43 -31.82
CA MET A 23 -12.59 -32.17 -32.03
C MET A 23 -12.52 -33.54 -31.38
N GLU A 24 -11.44 -34.30 -31.60
CA GLU A 24 -11.18 -35.59 -30.94
C GLU A 24 -11.15 -35.44 -29.41
N ALA A 25 -10.48 -34.41 -28.90
CA ALA A 25 -10.47 -34.15 -27.46
C ALA A 25 -11.88 -33.88 -26.90
N PHE A 26 -12.70 -33.08 -27.58
CA PHE A 26 -14.06 -32.78 -27.12
C PHE A 26 -15.01 -33.98 -27.21
N GLU A 27 -14.80 -34.93 -28.13
CA GLU A 27 -15.61 -36.14 -28.25
C GLU A 27 -15.61 -36.98 -26.96
N ASP A 28 -14.53 -36.93 -26.18
CA ASP A 28 -14.43 -37.64 -24.90
C ASP A 28 -15.31 -37.02 -23.79
N TYR A 29 -15.68 -35.74 -23.93
CA TYR A 29 -16.39 -34.98 -22.88
C TYR A 29 -17.82 -34.57 -23.30
N CYS A 30 -18.14 -34.54 -24.59
CA CYS A 30 -19.40 -34.01 -25.12
C CYS A 30 -20.37 -35.14 -25.55
N THR A 31 -21.67 -34.84 -25.64
CA THR A 31 -22.66 -35.80 -26.17
C THR A 31 -22.52 -35.98 -27.69
N ASP A 32 -22.20 -34.91 -28.41
CA ASP A 32 -21.88 -34.90 -29.84
C ASP A 32 -20.95 -33.72 -30.13
N VAL A 33 -20.03 -33.90 -31.06
CA VAL A 33 -19.14 -32.85 -31.55
C VAL A 33 -19.17 -32.90 -33.06
N ARG A 34 -19.38 -31.76 -33.71
CA ARG A 34 -19.38 -31.68 -35.17
C ARG A 34 -18.92 -30.32 -35.64
N ARG A 35 -18.40 -30.28 -36.87
CA ARG A 35 -18.09 -29.02 -37.54
C ARG A 35 -19.30 -28.34 -38.14
N ASP A 36 -19.28 -27.01 -38.09
CA ASP A 36 -20.11 -26.15 -38.92
C ASP A 36 -19.23 -25.08 -39.58
N GLY A 37 -18.90 -25.28 -40.85
CA GLY A 37 -17.85 -24.49 -41.50
C GLY A 37 -16.49 -24.73 -40.85
N ASP A 38 -15.86 -23.65 -40.40
CA ASP A 38 -14.57 -23.68 -39.70
C ASP A 38 -14.73 -23.76 -38.17
N ASP A 39 -15.96 -23.67 -37.65
CA ASP A 39 -16.26 -23.69 -36.22
C ASP A 39 -16.60 -25.11 -35.72
N LEU A 40 -16.51 -25.32 -34.41
CA LEU A 40 -17.00 -26.53 -33.74
C LEU A 40 -18.33 -26.28 -33.05
N ILE A 41 -19.26 -27.21 -33.20
CA ILE A 41 -20.53 -27.23 -32.48
C ILE A 41 -20.49 -28.38 -31.49
N LEU A 42 -20.55 -28.05 -30.21
CA LEU A 42 -20.62 -29.00 -29.11
C LEU A 42 -22.09 -29.18 -28.72
N GLU A 43 -22.53 -30.43 -28.63
CA GLU A 43 -23.79 -30.77 -27.98
C GLU A 43 -23.49 -31.32 -26.58
N VAL A 44 -23.93 -30.60 -25.55
CA VAL A 44 -23.58 -30.88 -24.16
C VAL A 44 -24.82 -31.01 -23.30
N THR A 45 -24.76 -31.87 -22.29
CA THR A 45 -25.70 -31.83 -21.16
C THR A 45 -25.24 -30.76 -20.15
N PRO A 46 -26.12 -30.31 -19.23
CA PRO A 46 -25.72 -29.38 -18.17
C PRO A 46 -24.50 -29.85 -17.36
N THR A 47 -24.43 -31.14 -17.04
CA THR A 47 -23.29 -31.73 -16.33
C THR A 47 -22.01 -31.70 -17.15
N GLN A 48 -22.05 -32.06 -18.43
CA GLN A 48 -20.86 -31.98 -19.30
C GLN A 48 -20.37 -30.54 -19.47
N LYS A 49 -21.29 -29.58 -19.53
CA LYS A 49 -20.97 -28.15 -19.58
C LYS A 49 -20.23 -27.69 -18.32
N GLU A 50 -20.72 -28.09 -17.14
CA GLU A 50 -20.06 -27.84 -15.85
C GLU A 50 -18.68 -28.51 -15.79
N GLU A 51 -18.55 -29.76 -16.21
CA GLU A 51 -17.27 -30.50 -16.25
C GLU A 51 -16.23 -29.83 -17.16
N LEU A 52 -16.65 -29.29 -18.31
CA LEU A 52 -15.76 -28.53 -19.21
C LEU A 52 -15.28 -27.23 -18.56
N ILE A 53 -16.18 -26.50 -17.88
CA ILE A 53 -15.81 -25.27 -17.15
C ILE A 53 -14.81 -25.58 -16.03
N GLU A 54 -15.05 -26.65 -15.27
CA GLU A 54 -14.11 -27.10 -14.22
C GLU A 54 -12.74 -27.50 -14.80
N MET A 55 -12.72 -28.13 -15.97
CA MET A 55 -11.46 -28.48 -16.67
C MET A 55 -10.68 -27.23 -17.09
N TYR A 56 -11.36 -26.20 -17.60
CA TYR A 56 -10.72 -24.93 -17.96
C TYR A 56 -10.20 -24.18 -16.75
N ALA A 57 -10.96 -24.14 -15.66
CA ALA A 57 -10.53 -23.57 -14.38
C ALA A 57 -9.26 -24.28 -13.86
N GLY A 58 -9.25 -25.62 -13.85
CA GLY A 58 -8.06 -26.38 -13.47
C GLY A 58 -6.84 -26.12 -14.36
N SER A 59 -7.05 -25.90 -15.66
CA SER A 59 -5.97 -25.54 -16.59
C SER A 59 -5.41 -24.14 -16.32
N ILE A 60 -6.23 -23.21 -15.82
CA ILE A 60 -5.77 -21.88 -15.38
C ILE A 60 -4.98 -22.03 -14.09
N ASP A 61 -5.52 -22.74 -13.11
CA ASP A 61 -4.88 -22.97 -11.81
C ASP A 61 -3.49 -23.60 -11.97
N ASP A 62 -3.33 -24.60 -12.85
CA ASP A 62 -2.03 -25.21 -13.16
C ASP A 62 -0.98 -24.18 -13.63
N VAL A 63 -1.40 -23.18 -14.41
CA VAL A 63 -0.49 -22.12 -14.90
C VAL A 63 -0.19 -21.12 -13.80
N LEU A 64 -1.19 -20.75 -12.99
CA LEU A 64 -0.98 -19.87 -11.83
C LEU A 64 -0.01 -20.50 -10.82
N GLU A 65 -0.13 -21.81 -10.57
CA GLU A 65 0.82 -22.55 -9.73
C GLU A 65 2.25 -22.58 -10.32
N ASP A 66 2.39 -22.58 -11.64
CA ASP A 66 3.71 -22.47 -12.29
C ASP A 66 4.29 -21.05 -12.13
N MET A 67 3.44 -20.02 -12.14
CA MET A 67 3.86 -18.62 -11.91
C MET A 67 4.31 -18.37 -10.46
N GLU A 68 3.58 -18.90 -9.48
CA GLU A 68 3.93 -18.75 -8.06
C GLU A 68 5.31 -19.35 -7.73
N LYS A 69 5.74 -20.40 -8.46
CA LYS A 69 7.05 -21.04 -8.29
C LYS A 69 8.22 -20.21 -8.81
N ASP A 70 7.98 -19.22 -9.67
CA ASP A 70 9.05 -18.45 -10.32
C ASP A 70 9.68 -17.40 -9.37
N GLU A 71 9.07 -17.15 -8.20
CA GLU A 71 9.51 -16.18 -7.17
C GLU A 71 9.61 -14.71 -7.64
N GLN A 72 9.37 -14.41 -8.93
CA GLN A 72 9.40 -13.05 -9.49
C GLN A 72 8.14 -12.22 -9.21
N GLY A 73 7.11 -12.82 -8.59
CA GLY A 73 5.86 -12.12 -8.25
C GLY A 73 4.95 -11.87 -9.45
N TYR A 74 5.06 -12.66 -10.52
CA TYR A 74 4.17 -12.57 -11.68
C TYR A 74 2.72 -12.86 -11.31
N TYR A 75 1.79 -12.10 -11.87
CA TYR A 75 0.36 -12.33 -11.67
C TYR A 75 -0.45 -11.87 -12.88
N VAL A 76 -1.72 -12.27 -12.91
CA VAL A 76 -2.66 -11.89 -13.96
C VAL A 76 -3.93 -11.32 -13.34
N GLU A 77 -4.42 -10.22 -13.89
CA GLU A 77 -5.75 -9.71 -13.62
C GLU A 77 -6.67 -10.09 -14.78
N ALA A 78 -7.85 -10.62 -14.47
CA ALA A 78 -8.89 -10.91 -15.44
C ALA A 78 -10.23 -10.32 -14.97
N ASP A 79 -10.97 -9.73 -15.90
CA ASP A 79 -12.32 -9.23 -15.61
C ASP A 79 -13.32 -10.39 -15.53
N THR A 80 -14.29 -10.30 -14.62
CA THR A 80 -15.32 -11.33 -14.42
C THR A 80 -16.23 -11.55 -15.62
N ASP A 81 -16.21 -10.65 -16.61
CA ASP A 81 -16.96 -10.77 -17.87
C ASP A 81 -16.10 -11.30 -19.02
N HIS A 82 -14.90 -11.81 -18.72
CA HIS A 82 -13.94 -12.41 -19.65
C HIS A 82 -13.47 -11.45 -20.75
N SER A 83 -13.62 -10.13 -20.58
CA SER A 83 -13.34 -9.14 -21.63
C SER A 83 -11.91 -8.59 -21.62
N ARG A 84 -11.17 -8.77 -20.53
CA ARG A 84 -9.86 -8.14 -20.34
C ARG A 84 -8.90 -8.99 -19.51
N PHE A 85 -7.64 -9.00 -19.94
CA PHE A 85 -6.51 -9.57 -19.22
C PHE A 85 -5.37 -8.55 -19.07
N ILE A 86 -4.73 -8.52 -17.90
CA ILE A 86 -3.49 -7.77 -17.65
C ILE A 86 -2.47 -8.75 -17.07
N TYR A 87 -1.39 -9.00 -17.81
CA TYR A 87 -0.31 -9.88 -17.41
C TYR A 87 0.83 -9.04 -16.86
N HIS A 88 1.13 -9.20 -15.57
CA HIS A 88 2.23 -8.53 -14.88
C HIS A 88 3.45 -9.45 -14.88
N ILE A 89 4.40 -9.15 -15.75
CA ILE A 89 5.60 -9.94 -16.03
C ILE A 89 6.80 -9.01 -16.29
N ASP A 90 8.01 -9.56 -16.37
CA ASP A 90 9.21 -8.79 -16.74
C ASP A 90 9.91 -9.37 -17.99
N GLU A 91 11.01 -8.74 -18.39
CA GLU A 91 11.79 -9.12 -19.57
C GLU A 91 12.51 -10.47 -19.43
N ASN A 92 12.60 -11.03 -18.23
CA ASN A 92 13.32 -12.26 -17.92
C ASN A 92 12.41 -13.50 -17.88
N ILE A 93 11.10 -13.32 -18.05
CA ILE A 93 10.14 -14.43 -18.06
C ILE A 93 10.57 -15.53 -19.03
N ASP A 94 10.48 -16.78 -18.57
CA ASP A 94 10.72 -17.93 -19.44
C ASP A 94 9.71 -17.96 -20.60
N GLY A 95 10.20 -18.19 -21.81
CA GLY A 95 9.36 -18.15 -23.01
C GLY A 95 8.26 -19.22 -23.02
N ILE A 96 8.46 -20.36 -22.32
CA ILE A 96 7.44 -21.39 -22.19
C ILE A 96 6.36 -20.93 -21.21
N LEU A 97 6.75 -20.36 -20.06
CA LEU A 97 5.81 -19.81 -19.09
C LEU A 97 4.99 -18.65 -19.69
N GLN A 98 5.65 -17.72 -20.40
CA GLN A 98 4.98 -16.63 -21.11
C GLN A 98 3.94 -17.15 -22.11
N ALA A 99 4.29 -18.18 -22.89
CA ALA A 99 3.37 -18.79 -23.84
C ALA A 99 2.19 -19.48 -23.13
N LYS A 100 2.43 -20.21 -22.04
CA LYS A 100 1.37 -20.83 -21.22
C LYS A 100 0.41 -19.77 -20.67
N MET A 101 0.92 -18.69 -20.10
CA MET A 101 0.10 -17.60 -19.57
C MET A 101 -0.79 -16.98 -20.66
N LEU A 102 -0.20 -16.59 -21.78
CA LEU A 102 -0.95 -15.94 -22.86
C LEU A 102 -1.93 -16.89 -23.56
N LEU A 103 -1.54 -18.13 -23.84
CA LEU A 103 -2.36 -19.05 -24.62
C LEU A 103 -3.36 -19.79 -23.73
N THR A 104 -2.92 -20.42 -22.65
CA THR A 104 -3.77 -21.26 -21.82
C THR A 104 -4.76 -20.43 -21.02
N ILE A 105 -4.32 -19.38 -20.31
CA ILE A 105 -5.23 -18.59 -19.46
C ILE A 105 -6.29 -17.91 -20.32
N THR A 106 -5.89 -17.19 -21.37
CA THR A 106 -6.84 -16.51 -22.27
C THR A 106 -7.82 -17.49 -22.91
N THR A 107 -7.33 -18.63 -23.42
CA THR A 107 -8.20 -19.59 -24.13
C THR A 107 -9.19 -20.25 -23.18
N SER A 108 -8.72 -20.71 -22.01
CA SER A 108 -9.57 -21.36 -21.00
C SER A 108 -10.64 -20.42 -20.47
N ASP A 109 -10.29 -19.17 -20.18
CA ASP A 109 -11.22 -18.17 -19.65
C ASP A 109 -12.26 -17.73 -20.70
N VAL A 110 -11.82 -17.48 -21.94
CA VAL A 110 -12.73 -17.18 -23.06
C VAL A 110 -13.68 -18.35 -23.33
N LEU A 111 -13.17 -19.59 -23.35
CA LEU A 111 -14.02 -20.77 -23.53
C LEU A 111 -15.04 -20.89 -22.39
N THR A 112 -14.65 -20.57 -21.16
CA THR A 112 -15.55 -20.52 -20.01
C THR A 112 -16.67 -19.51 -20.25
N GLY A 113 -16.34 -18.27 -20.65
CA GLY A 113 -17.35 -17.25 -20.98
C GLY A 113 -18.29 -17.67 -22.12
N ILE A 114 -17.80 -18.34 -23.16
CA ILE A 114 -18.63 -18.90 -24.24
C ILE A 114 -19.56 -19.99 -23.70
N MET A 115 -19.06 -20.87 -22.83
CA MET A 115 -19.91 -21.89 -22.21
C MET A 115 -21.01 -21.20 -21.40
N GLU A 116 -20.68 -20.29 -20.51
CA GLU A 116 -21.65 -19.65 -19.60
C GLU A 116 -22.73 -18.86 -20.36
N THR A 117 -22.33 -18.09 -21.38
CA THR A 117 -23.22 -17.15 -22.08
C THR A 117 -23.88 -17.75 -23.34
N GLY A 118 -23.24 -18.74 -23.95
CA GLY A 118 -23.58 -19.25 -25.27
C GLY A 118 -23.26 -18.30 -26.43
N ASP A 119 -22.60 -17.17 -26.19
CA ASP A 119 -22.20 -16.22 -27.24
C ASP A 119 -20.82 -16.59 -27.81
N PRO A 120 -20.72 -17.02 -29.08
CA PRO A 120 -19.44 -17.37 -29.69
C PRO A 120 -18.60 -16.14 -30.06
N ASN A 121 -19.14 -14.92 -29.99
CA ASN A 121 -18.41 -13.71 -30.35
C ASN A 121 -17.50 -13.26 -29.22
N TRP A 122 -16.27 -13.76 -29.21
CA TRP A 122 -15.27 -13.32 -28.26
C TRP A 122 -14.42 -12.18 -28.82
N SER A 123 -14.09 -11.24 -27.94
CA SER A 123 -13.14 -10.17 -28.19
C SER A 123 -12.56 -9.74 -26.85
N VAL A 124 -11.26 -9.93 -26.67
CA VAL A 124 -10.61 -9.64 -25.38
C VAL A 124 -9.46 -8.67 -25.53
N SER A 125 -9.39 -7.70 -24.63
CA SER A 125 -8.26 -6.78 -24.52
C SER A 125 -7.19 -7.38 -23.62
N ALA A 126 -5.95 -7.48 -24.10
CA ALA A 126 -4.85 -8.00 -23.32
C ALA A 126 -3.73 -6.97 -23.21
N LYS A 127 -3.14 -6.83 -22.01
CA LYS A 127 -1.99 -5.97 -21.74
C LYS A 127 -0.85 -6.76 -21.11
N ILE A 128 0.37 -6.41 -21.50
CA ILE A 128 1.60 -6.81 -20.83
C ILE A 128 2.08 -5.60 -20.05
N VAL A 129 2.20 -5.74 -18.74
CA VAL A 129 2.65 -4.71 -17.82
C VAL A 129 3.94 -5.19 -17.19
N ASN A 130 4.92 -4.28 -17.10
CA ASN A 130 6.15 -4.56 -16.38
C ASN A 130 5.84 -4.63 -14.88
N CYS A 131 5.99 -5.81 -14.26
CA CYS A 131 5.71 -5.99 -12.83
C CYS A 131 6.61 -5.17 -11.90
N HIS A 132 7.72 -4.61 -12.40
CA HIS A 132 8.61 -3.74 -11.63
C HIS A 132 8.27 -2.26 -11.74
N THR A 133 7.58 -1.84 -12.81
CA THR A 133 7.31 -0.41 -13.06
C THR A 133 5.85 -0.06 -13.23
N GLU A 134 4.97 -1.06 -13.30
CA GLU A 134 3.53 -0.94 -13.61
C GLU A 134 3.23 -0.23 -14.94
N LEU A 135 4.24 -0.06 -15.80
CA LEU A 135 4.08 0.53 -17.12
C LEU A 135 3.73 -0.52 -18.17
N THR A 136 2.78 -0.19 -19.04
CA THR A 136 2.39 -1.05 -20.16
C THR A 136 3.54 -1.16 -21.17
N VAL A 137 3.93 -2.40 -21.45
CA VAL A 137 4.98 -2.78 -22.39
C VAL A 137 4.40 -3.17 -23.75
N GLY A 138 3.21 -3.76 -23.74
CA GLY A 138 2.48 -4.11 -24.95
C GLY A 138 1.00 -4.24 -24.69
N GLU A 139 0.18 -3.96 -25.68
CA GLU A 139 -1.26 -4.19 -25.62
C GLU A 139 -1.80 -4.64 -26.97
N GLY A 140 -2.93 -5.33 -26.95
CA GLY A 140 -3.60 -5.82 -28.13
C GLY A 140 -5.02 -6.29 -27.84
N THR A 141 -5.75 -6.63 -28.90
CA THR A 141 -7.09 -7.20 -28.79
C THR A 141 -7.15 -8.48 -29.61
N PHE A 142 -7.60 -9.58 -29.02
CA PHE A 142 -7.75 -10.87 -29.69
C PHE A 142 -9.22 -11.11 -30.06
N PRO A 143 -9.53 -11.88 -31.12
CA PRO A 143 -8.60 -12.62 -31.99
C PRO A 143 -7.93 -11.83 -33.13
N ASP A 144 -8.43 -10.63 -33.45
CA ASP A 144 -8.06 -9.95 -34.70
C ASP A 144 -6.72 -9.20 -34.65
N GLY A 145 -6.21 -8.95 -33.45
CA GLY A 145 -4.94 -8.27 -33.20
C GLY A 145 -3.85 -9.18 -32.66
N SER A 146 -2.74 -8.55 -32.32
CA SER A 146 -1.56 -9.19 -31.71
C SER A 146 -0.93 -8.22 -30.73
N ILE A 147 -0.37 -8.72 -29.64
CA ILE A 147 0.47 -7.92 -28.76
C ILE A 147 1.88 -7.91 -29.35
N THR A 148 2.44 -6.74 -29.61
CA THR A 148 3.83 -6.59 -30.08
C THR A 148 4.62 -5.81 -29.04
N PHE A 149 5.69 -6.42 -28.55
CA PHE A 149 6.62 -5.82 -27.61
C PHE A 149 7.97 -6.54 -27.73
N GLY A 150 9.04 -5.88 -27.32
CA GLY A 150 10.38 -6.42 -27.36
C GLY A 150 11.35 -5.62 -26.49
N PRO A 151 12.67 -5.81 -26.67
CA PRO A 151 13.67 -5.16 -25.83
C PRO A 151 13.57 -3.63 -25.78
N GLY A 152 13.04 -3.00 -26.83
CA GLY A 152 12.83 -1.55 -26.89
C GLY A 152 11.69 -1.10 -25.99
N GLU A 153 10.55 -1.80 -26.01
CA GLU A 153 9.38 -1.53 -25.17
C GLU A 153 9.64 -1.89 -23.71
N TRP A 154 10.36 -2.99 -23.45
CA TRP A 154 10.85 -3.32 -22.11
C TRP A 154 11.76 -2.21 -21.57
N LYS A 155 12.75 -1.80 -22.36
CA LYS A 155 13.60 -0.69 -21.98
C LYS A 155 12.79 0.60 -21.78
N ALA A 156 11.81 0.88 -22.64
CA ALA A 156 10.95 2.03 -22.52
C ALA A 156 9.99 1.96 -21.31
N SER A 157 9.68 0.78 -20.77
CA SER A 157 8.91 0.68 -19.51
C SER A 157 9.78 0.96 -18.28
N TYR A 158 11.11 0.97 -18.41
CA TYR A 158 12.03 1.53 -17.42
C TYR A 158 12.36 3.01 -17.69
N ASP A 159 12.59 3.39 -18.96
CA ASP A 159 13.00 4.74 -19.38
C ASP A 159 11.82 5.74 -19.51
N GLY A 160 10.63 5.25 -19.85
CA GLY A 160 9.46 6.03 -20.28
C GLY A 160 8.74 6.77 -19.15
N GLY A 161 9.10 6.48 -17.91
CA GLY A 161 8.87 7.42 -16.81
C GLY A 161 9.94 8.51 -16.86
N ALA A 162 9.82 9.51 -17.74
CA ALA A 162 10.73 10.67 -17.71
C ALA A 162 10.75 11.39 -16.34
N TRP A 163 9.70 11.19 -15.55
CA TRP A 163 9.59 11.59 -14.14
C TRP A 163 10.25 10.60 -13.17
N LEU A 164 10.20 9.29 -13.47
CA LEU A 164 10.96 8.27 -12.75
C LEU A 164 12.47 8.45 -12.94
N GLY A 165 12.99 8.79 -14.13
CA GLY A 165 14.45 8.91 -14.34
C GLY A 165 15.16 9.92 -13.41
N ALA A 166 14.60 11.13 -13.27
CA ALA A 166 15.17 12.13 -12.35
C ALA A 166 14.97 11.76 -10.88
N ARG A 167 13.79 11.19 -10.55
CA ARG A 167 13.47 10.74 -9.19
C ARG A 167 14.25 9.49 -8.79
N GLN A 168 14.58 8.63 -9.74
CA GLN A 168 15.41 7.44 -9.59
C GLN A 168 16.84 7.84 -9.26
N GLU A 169 17.45 8.77 -10.00
CA GLU A 169 18.78 9.29 -9.67
C GLU A 169 18.80 9.91 -8.26
N GLU A 170 17.78 10.71 -7.93
CA GLU A 170 17.63 11.31 -6.60
C GLU A 170 17.51 10.25 -5.49
N VAL A 171 16.65 9.24 -5.68
CA VAL A 171 16.46 8.16 -4.70
C VAL A 171 17.68 7.25 -4.61
N MET A 172 18.39 7.00 -5.71
CA MET A 172 19.66 6.28 -5.70
C MET A 172 20.69 7.01 -4.83
N ASP A 173 20.82 8.33 -4.98
CA ASP A 173 21.69 9.15 -4.14
C ASP A 173 21.25 9.12 -2.67
N MET A 174 19.94 9.25 -2.39
CA MET A 174 19.38 9.20 -1.03
C MET A 174 19.60 7.86 -0.33
N THR A 175 19.53 6.75 -1.08
CA THR A 175 19.70 5.38 -0.56
C THR A 175 21.16 4.92 -0.57
N GLY A 176 22.09 5.77 -1.01
CA GLY A 176 23.52 5.47 -1.05
C GLY A 176 23.94 4.48 -2.16
N LEU A 177 23.10 4.29 -3.17
CA LEU A 177 23.40 3.49 -4.35
C LEU A 177 24.24 4.30 -5.33
N THR A 178 25.29 3.69 -5.90
CA THR A 178 26.22 4.36 -6.82
C THR A 178 26.30 3.63 -8.16
N GLY A 179 26.46 4.38 -9.25
CA GLY A 179 26.52 3.86 -10.60
C GLY A 179 25.22 4.05 -11.39
N PRO A 180 25.15 3.59 -12.65
CA PRO A 180 23.92 3.68 -13.44
C PRO A 180 22.86 2.70 -12.90
N TYR A 181 21.59 3.10 -12.94
CA TYR A 181 20.44 2.26 -12.54
C TYR A 181 20.47 0.87 -13.20
N GLU A 182 20.84 0.80 -14.48
CA GLU A 182 20.96 -0.45 -15.24
C GLU A 182 21.96 -1.45 -14.66
N GLY A 183 22.95 -0.98 -13.89
CA GLY A 183 23.96 -1.82 -13.25
C GLY A 183 23.58 -2.31 -11.86
N LEU A 184 22.41 -1.90 -11.35
CA LEU A 184 21.89 -2.33 -10.05
C LEU A 184 21.38 -3.77 -10.12
N THR A 185 21.43 -4.48 -8.99
CA THR A 185 20.76 -5.78 -8.85
C THR A 185 19.24 -5.59 -8.80
N ASP A 186 18.48 -6.65 -9.08
CA ASP A 186 17.01 -6.57 -9.06
C ASP A 186 16.48 -6.15 -7.68
N THR A 187 17.11 -6.62 -6.60
CA THR A 187 16.82 -6.15 -5.24
C THR A 187 17.04 -4.65 -5.08
N GLN A 188 18.14 -4.10 -5.60
CA GLN A 188 18.43 -2.66 -5.52
C GLN A 188 17.46 -1.85 -6.37
N LYS A 189 17.10 -2.34 -7.57
CA LYS A 189 16.08 -1.73 -8.42
C LYS A 189 14.72 -1.71 -7.72
N GLY A 190 14.35 -2.81 -7.06
CA GLY A 190 13.14 -2.92 -6.25
C GLY A 190 13.09 -1.91 -5.12
N VAL A 191 14.19 -1.70 -4.38
CA VAL A 191 14.28 -0.65 -3.35
C VAL A 191 14.05 0.74 -3.94
N VAL A 192 14.71 1.08 -5.06
CA VAL A 192 14.54 2.37 -5.72
C VAL A 192 13.09 2.57 -6.15
N THR A 193 12.48 1.59 -6.81
CA THR A 193 11.07 1.65 -7.21
C THR A 193 10.16 1.88 -6.00
N SER A 194 10.40 1.17 -4.90
CA SER A 194 9.56 1.24 -3.71
C SER A 194 9.60 2.62 -3.05
N VAL A 195 10.80 3.17 -2.90
CA VAL A 195 10.98 4.52 -2.33
C VAL A 195 10.36 5.58 -3.25
N VAL A 196 10.55 5.48 -4.58
CA VAL A 196 9.92 6.40 -5.54
C VAL A 196 8.39 6.36 -5.39
N GLN A 197 7.78 5.18 -5.48
CA GLN A 197 6.32 5.05 -5.37
C GLN A 197 5.75 5.58 -4.05
N MET A 198 6.42 5.31 -2.92
CA MET A 198 5.97 5.78 -1.59
C MET A 198 6.11 7.29 -1.45
N LEU A 199 7.20 7.88 -1.97
CA LEU A 199 7.39 9.34 -2.02
C LEU A 199 6.32 10.00 -2.88
N ASP A 200 6.09 9.48 -4.08
CA ASP A 200 5.14 10.07 -5.02
C ASP A 200 3.71 9.99 -4.51
N TRP A 201 3.36 8.90 -3.83
CA TRP A 201 2.07 8.74 -3.19
C TRP A 201 1.85 9.79 -2.08
N ILE A 202 2.81 9.96 -1.16
CA ILE A 202 2.63 10.90 -0.04
C ILE A 202 2.69 12.35 -0.51
N GLU A 203 3.60 12.68 -1.44
CA GLU A 203 3.71 14.02 -2.03
C GLU A 203 2.45 14.37 -2.84
N GLY A 204 1.90 13.40 -3.57
CA GLY A 204 0.63 13.56 -4.29
C GLY A 204 -0.56 13.72 -3.34
N LYS A 205 -0.61 12.96 -2.24
CA LYS A 205 -1.70 13.03 -1.25
C LYS A 205 -1.75 14.37 -0.52
N TYR A 206 -0.60 14.93 -0.15
CA TYR A 206 -0.51 16.16 0.65
C TYR A 206 -0.13 17.41 -0.15
N GLU A 207 0.11 17.27 -1.45
CA GLU A 207 0.51 18.35 -2.37
C GLU A 207 1.75 19.15 -1.89
N GLN A 208 2.73 18.46 -1.29
CA GLN A 208 3.99 19.04 -0.80
C GLN A 208 5.16 18.07 -0.93
N GLN A 209 6.40 18.55 -0.82
CA GLN A 209 7.59 17.71 -0.87
C GLN A 209 7.97 17.14 0.50
N PHE A 210 8.64 15.98 0.47
CA PHE A 210 9.20 15.33 1.64
C PHE A 210 10.68 15.00 1.44
N HIS A 211 11.44 15.06 2.53
CA HIS A 211 12.85 14.73 2.56
C HIS A 211 13.07 13.32 3.13
N TYR A 212 13.90 12.53 2.45
CA TYR A 212 14.24 11.17 2.83
C TYR A 212 15.00 11.08 4.16
N ILE A 213 14.62 10.12 5.01
CA ILE A 213 15.37 9.73 6.22
C ILE A 213 15.92 8.31 6.05
N SER A 214 15.03 7.35 5.83
CA SER A 214 15.40 5.93 5.74
C SER A 214 14.30 5.11 5.07
N TYR A 215 14.66 3.96 4.51
CA TYR A 215 13.72 2.96 4.01
C TYR A 215 14.03 1.61 4.64
N ALA A 216 12.99 0.85 5.00
CA ALA A 216 13.10 -0.51 5.48
C ALA A 216 12.23 -1.44 4.61
N PRO A 217 12.82 -2.46 3.97
CA PRO A 217 12.06 -3.46 3.23
C PRO A 217 11.24 -4.30 4.22
N GLY A 218 10.07 -4.76 3.77
CA GLY A 218 9.23 -5.63 4.60
C GLY A 218 9.86 -7.00 4.81
N ASP A 219 9.70 -7.56 6.01
CA ASP A 219 10.06 -8.92 6.34
C ASP A 219 8.95 -9.63 7.16
N ALA A 220 9.26 -10.78 7.77
CA ALA A 220 8.29 -11.54 8.56
C ALA A 220 7.84 -10.84 9.87
N VAL A 221 8.52 -9.77 10.27
CA VAL A 221 8.35 -9.08 11.56
C VAL A 221 7.97 -7.62 11.35
N GLU A 222 8.60 -6.94 10.40
CA GLU A 222 8.43 -5.52 10.14
C GLU A 222 7.77 -5.29 8.78
N GLN A 223 6.73 -4.46 8.77
CA GLN A 223 6.08 -4.04 7.54
C GLN A 223 7.00 -3.10 6.75
N GLU A 224 6.95 -3.20 5.42
CA GLU A 224 7.69 -2.29 4.55
C GLU A 224 7.28 -0.84 4.80
N HIS A 225 8.28 0.02 5.02
CA HIS A 225 8.01 1.42 5.30
C HIS A 225 9.15 2.37 4.87
N LEU A 226 8.76 3.61 4.62
CA LEU A 226 9.61 4.74 4.28
C LEU A 226 9.45 5.80 5.38
N LYS A 227 10.57 6.30 5.92
CA LYS A 227 10.59 7.44 6.83
C LYS A 227 11.05 8.70 6.11
N VAL A 228 10.27 9.76 6.26
CA VAL A 228 10.52 11.08 5.67
C VAL A 228 10.18 12.20 6.65
N TYR A 229 10.54 13.44 6.33
CA TYR A 229 10.01 14.62 7.02
C TYR A 229 9.54 15.66 6.00
N PRO A 230 8.48 16.44 6.28
CA PRO A 230 7.93 17.40 5.33
C PRO A 230 8.86 18.60 5.12
N GLU A 231 8.93 19.13 3.90
CA GLU A 231 9.72 20.34 3.58
C GLU A 231 9.28 21.56 4.40
N GLN A 232 7.97 21.68 4.67
CA GLN A 232 7.40 22.78 5.45
C GLN A 232 7.47 22.58 6.98
N GLY A 233 8.03 21.45 7.45
CA GLY A 233 8.18 21.13 8.87
C GLY A 233 9.64 21.02 9.31
N GLY A 234 9.85 20.39 10.47
CA GLY A 234 11.19 20.12 10.99
C GLY A 234 11.60 18.66 10.83
N GLU A 235 12.90 18.37 10.95
CA GLU A 235 13.43 16.99 11.01
C GLU A 235 12.84 16.15 12.17
N SER A 236 12.22 16.82 13.16
CA SER A 236 11.47 16.17 14.25
C SER A 236 10.08 15.67 13.85
N ASP A 237 9.56 16.10 12.71
CA ASP A 237 8.24 15.73 12.20
C ASP A 237 8.37 14.49 11.30
N VAL A 238 8.94 13.43 11.86
CA VAL A 238 9.19 12.16 11.16
C VAL A 238 7.86 11.50 10.83
N VAL A 239 7.62 11.34 9.54
CA VAL A 239 6.49 10.63 8.94
C VAL A 239 6.91 9.24 8.56
N THR A 240 6.07 8.27 8.85
CA THR A 240 6.19 6.89 8.38
C THR A 240 5.13 6.60 7.33
N VAL A 241 5.55 6.29 6.12
CA VAL A 241 4.70 5.75 5.05
C VAL A 241 4.85 4.24 5.06
N TYR A 242 3.75 3.50 5.14
CA TYR A 242 3.72 2.06 5.04
C TYR A 242 3.21 1.63 3.67
N ARG A 243 3.73 0.51 3.17
CA ARG A 243 3.25 -0.11 1.93
C ARG A 243 2.90 -1.57 2.19
N THR A 244 1.74 -1.99 1.71
CA THR A 244 1.29 -3.40 1.71
C THR A 244 0.84 -3.81 0.32
N TYR A 245 1.01 -5.07 0.00
CA TYR A 245 0.48 -5.65 -1.23
C TYR A 245 -0.72 -6.53 -0.88
N GLU A 246 -1.91 -6.13 -1.28
CA GLU A 246 -3.16 -6.82 -0.96
C GLU A 246 -4.06 -6.90 -2.19
N ASN A 247 -4.54 -8.10 -2.54
CA ASN A 247 -5.45 -8.35 -3.66
C ASN A 247 -4.93 -7.81 -5.01
N GLY A 248 -3.63 -8.00 -5.29
CA GLY A 248 -3.03 -7.60 -6.56
C GLY A 248 -2.67 -6.12 -6.67
N LEU A 249 -2.85 -5.33 -5.60
CA LEU A 249 -2.61 -3.89 -5.62
C LEU A 249 -1.82 -3.44 -4.39
N TYR A 250 -0.95 -2.45 -4.58
CA TYR A 250 -0.29 -1.76 -3.48
C TYR A 250 -1.25 -0.81 -2.76
N ARG A 251 -1.28 -0.93 -1.42
CA ARG A 251 -1.95 -0.02 -0.51
C ARG A 251 -0.92 0.73 0.31
N TYR A 252 -1.25 1.97 0.63
CA TYR A 252 -0.36 2.91 1.31
C TYR A 252 -1.10 3.54 2.48
N GLU A 253 -0.41 3.65 3.59
CA GLU A 253 -0.88 4.31 4.82
C GLU A 253 0.22 5.23 5.34
N ASP A 254 -0.13 6.31 6.02
CA ASP A 254 0.84 7.20 6.65
C ASP A 254 0.31 7.77 7.97
N ASP A 255 1.23 8.26 8.80
CA ASP A 255 0.94 8.92 10.07
C ASP A 255 1.00 10.47 9.98
N TYR A 256 1.23 11.05 8.80
CA TYR A 256 1.44 12.51 8.67
C TYR A 256 0.18 13.30 9.01
N GLY A 257 -1.00 12.77 8.69
CA GLY A 257 -2.27 13.36 9.11
C GLY A 257 -2.35 13.61 10.62
N GLU A 258 -1.72 12.75 11.41
CA GLU A 258 -1.71 12.87 12.87
C GLU A 258 -0.64 13.84 13.36
N ILE A 259 0.49 13.93 12.66
CA ILE A 259 1.51 14.95 12.90
C ILE A 259 0.93 16.36 12.66
N LEU A 260 0.12 16.54 11.62
CA LEU A 260 -0.51 17.83 11.30
C LEU A 260 -1.47 18.33 12.39
N LYS A 261 -2.05 17.43 13.20
CA LYS A 261 -2.95 17.77 14.31
C LYS A 261 -2.20 18.24 15.56
N ARG A 262 -0.92 17.87 15.69
CA ARG A 262 -0.10 18.08 16.88
C ARG A 262 0.06 19.56 17.29
N PRO A 263 0.34 20.52 16.39
CA PRO A 263 0.49 21.93 16.80
C PRO A 263 -0.78 22.51 17.43
N SER A 264 -1.95 22.20 16.87
CA SER A 264 -3.23 22.61 17.44
C SER A 264 -3.48 21.96 18.81
N TYR A 265 -3.12 20.68 18.97
CA TYR A 265 -3.19 19.95 20.25
C TYR A 265 -2.32 20.60 21.32
N GLU A 266 -1.05 20.80 21.02
CA GLU A 266 -0.08 21.41 21.94
C GLU A 266 -0.49 22.83 22.34
N GLU A 267 -1.11 23.60 21.43
CA GLU A 267 -1.60 24.94 21.74
C GLU A 267 -2.74 24.93 22.76
N GLN A 268 -3.67 23.97 22.70
CA GLN A 268 -4.72 23.87 23.74
C GLN A 268 -4.14 23.49 25.10
N VAL A 269 -3.20 22.54 25.12
CA VAL A 269 -2.52 22.15 26.37
C VAL A 269 -1.71 23.33 26.91
N ARG A 270 -1.09 24.13 26.03
CA ARG A 270 -0.36 25.36 26.41
C ARG A 270 -1.29 26.40 27.02
N ILE A 271 -2.41 26.72 26.37
CA ILE A 271 -3.41 27.67 26.88
C ILE A 271 -3.89 27.25 28.27
N PHE A 272 -4.03 25.95 28.53
CA PHE A 272 -4.34 25.42 29.86
C PHE A 272 -3.17 25.57 30.83
N ALA A 273 -1.97 25.11 30.48
CA ALA A 273 -0.80 25.13 31.34
C ALA A 273 -0.43 26.55 31.78
N GLU A 274 -0.52 27.53 30.87
CA GLU A 274 -0.18 28.93 31.13
C GLU A 274 -1.18 29.66 32.08
N GLN A 275 -2.31 29.03 32.42
CA GLN A 275 -3.18 29.53 33.50
C GLN A 275 -2.56 29.33 34.90
N TYR A 276 -1.62 28.40 35.03
CA TYR A 276 -1.01 28.00 36.29
C TYR A 276 0.51 28.19 36.30
N LEU A 277 1.17 27.95 35.17
CA LEU A 277 2.62 27.88 35.04
C LEU A 277 3.15 29.03 34.18
N PRO A 278 4.38 29.52 34.43
CA PRO A 278 5.03 30.51 33.58
C PRO A 278 5.41 29.92 32.22
N SER A 279 5.09 30.62 31.13
CA SER A 279 5.36 30.19 29.75
C SER A 279 6.84 29.86 29.49
N GLU A 280 7.74 30.62 30.10
CA GLU A 280 9.19 30.48 29.98
C GLU A 280 9.75 29.26 30.71
N GLY A 281 8.98 28.65 31.62
CA GLY A 281 9.36 27.48 32.40
C GLY A 281 8.82 26.16 31.87
N ILE A 282 8.09 26.16 30.74
CA ILE A 282 7.42 24.96 30.22
C ILE A 282 7.82 24.63 28.78
N LYS A 283 8.01 23.34 28.51
CA LYS A 283 8.06 22.76 27.16
C LYS A 283 6.99 21.69 27.07
N ILE A 284 6.24 21.70 25.96
CA ILE A 284 5.11 20.80 25.74
C ILE A 284 5.38 20.05 24.46
N TYR A 285 5.44 18.71 24.55
CA TYR A 285 5.63 17.83 23.42
C TYR A 285 4.56 16.74 23.44
N THR A 286 3.86 16.58 22.32
CA THR A 286 2.74 15.65 22.22
C THR A 286 2.98 14.59 21.15
N GLU A 287 2.66 13.35 21.49
CA GLU A 287 2.52 12.25 20.56
C GLU A 287 1.03 11.96 20.32
N ILE A 288 0.59 12.06 19.07
CA ILE A 288 -0.79 11.70 18.67
C ILE A 288 -0.83 10.19 18.40
N LYS A 289 -1.69 9.47 19.11
CA LYS A 289 -1.83 8.01 19.00
C LYS A 289 -2.91 7.61 17.99
N ASP A 290 -3.97 8.41 17.90
CA ASP A 290 -5.08 8.28 16.96
C ASP A 290 -5.66 9.68 16.80
N GLY A 291 -5.66 10.25 15.60
CA GLY A 291 -6.19 11.60 15.44
C GLY A 291 -7.68 11.67 15.08
N GLY A 292 -8.39 10.54 15.01
CA GLY A 292 -9.80 10.52 14.67
C GLY A 292 -10.11 10.98 13.23
N ASN A 293 -11.40 11.07 12.90
CA ASN A 293 -11.89 11.33 11.54
C ASN A 293 -12.18 12.82 11.22
N GLY A 294 -12.06 13.74 12.19
CA GLY A 294 -12.38 15.15 12.03
C GLY A 294 -11.22 16.03 11.57
N ALA A 295 -11.54 17.24 11.12
CA ALA A 295 -10.55 18.28 10.82
C ALA A 295 -9.98 18.88 12.12
N ALA A 296 -8.76 19.44 12.03
CA ALA A 296 -8.04 20.01 13.18
C ALA A 296 -8.51 21.45 13.51
N ASP A 297 -9.77 21.66 13.88
CA ASP A 297 -10.30 23.00 14.17
C ASP A 297 -11.14 23.10 15.47
N GLY A 298 -10.69 24.01 16.37
CA GLY A 298 -11.41 24.45 17.58
C GLY A 298 -11.40 23.45 18.75
N GLU A 299 -11.93 23.80 19.93
CA GLU A 299 -11.95 22.96 21.16
C GLU A 299 -12.61 21.56 20.98
N SER A 300 -13.37 21.33 19.91
CA SER A 300 -14.02 20.05 19.62
C SER A 300 -13.05 18.91 19.30
N PHE A 301 -11.87 19.20 18.75
CA PHE A 301 -10.93 18.16 18.30
C PHE A 301 -10.31 17.35 19.45
N LEU A 302 -10.19 17.91 20.68
CA LEU A 302 -9.67 17.16 21.84
C LEU A 302 -10.56 15.97 22.21
N LYS A 303 -11.81 15.96 21.72
CA LYS A 303 -12.80 14.89 21.91
C LYS A 303 -12.76 13.83 20.81
N GLU A 304 -11.80 13.94 19.88
CA GLU A 304 -11.63 13.01 18.77
C GLU A 304 -10.19 12.49 18.68
N VAL A 305 -9.24 13.19 19.28
CA VAL A 305 -7.81 12.90 19.20
C VAL A 305 -7.30 12.25 20.49
N SER A 306 -6.77 11.03 20.34
CA SER A 306 -6.04 10.32 21.38
C SER A 306 -4.57 10.75 21.38
N ALA A 307 -4.04 11.12 22.55
CA ALA A 307 -2.69 11.66 22.64
C ALA A 307 -2.00 11.44 23.99
N VAL A 308 -0.67 11.43 23.96
CA VAL A 308 0.19 11.49 25.14
C VAL A 308 0.98 12.79 25.08
N THR A 309 0.83 13.64 26.09
CA THR A 309 1.51 14.93 26.16
C THR A 309 2.45 14.98 27.35
N TYR A 310 3.70 15.34 27.09
CA TYR A 310 4.71 15.59 28.12
C TYR A 310 4.83 17.09 28.34
N ILE A 311 4.71 17.50 29.61
CA ILE A 311 4.95 18.87 30.06
C ILE A 311 6.22 18.87 30.91
N PHE A 312 7.30 19.36 30.32
CA PHE A 312 8.59 19.51 30.98
C PHE A 312 8.68 20.87 31.65
N MET A 313 8.93 20.89 32.96
CA MET A 313 8.91 22.08 33.80
C MET A 313 10.30 22.39 34.38
N ASP A 314 10.69 23.66 34.34
CA ASP A 314 11.88 24.16 35.05
C ASP A 314 11.54 24.32 36.54
N GLU A 315 12.20 23.55 37.39
CA GLU A 315 11.96 23.55 38.84
C GLU A 315 12.10 24.95 39.47
N ALA A 316 13.06 25.76 39.00
CA ALA A 316 13.30 27.09 39.54
C ALA A 316 12.13 28.06 39.29
N LEU A 317 11.30 27.77 38.29
CA LEU A 317 10.20 28.63 37.84
C LEU A 317 8.83 28.06 38.22
N CYS A 318 8.67 26.74 38.23
CA CYS A 318 7.37 26.07 38.31
C CYS A 318 7.07 25.40 39.66
N SER A 319 8.09 25.14 40.49
CA SER A 319 7.95 24.35 41.74
C SER A 319 6.88 24.90 42.70
N GLY A 320 6.69 26.22 42.72
CA GLY A 320 5.67 26.87 43.56
C GLY A 320 4.21 26.62 43.13
N GLN A 321 3.98 26.19 41.88
CA GLN A 321 2.65 26.00 41.30
C GLN A 321 2.39 24.54 40.89
N TYR A 322 3.39 23.66 41.01
CA TYR A 322 3.32 22.26 40.58
C TYR A 322 2.08 21.53 41.12
N GLU A 323 1.88 21.53 42.44
CA GLU A 323 0.76 20.82 43.07
C GLU A 323 -0.61 21.37 42.63
N THR A 324 -0.75 22.70 42.54
CA THR A 324 -2.01 23.31 42.08
C THR A 324 -2.29 22.99 40.61
N PHE A 325 -1.25 22.93 39.78
CA PHE A 325 -1.40 22.52 38.40
C PHE A 325 -1.78 21.04 38.29
N LEU A 326 -1.09 20.16 39.02
CA LEU A 326 -1.37 18.72 39.07
C LEU A 326 -2.82 18.45 39.50
N GLU A 327 -3.34 19.16 40.48
CA GLU A 327 -4.75 19.06 40.91
C GLU A 327 -5.75 19.48 39.82
N ALA A 328 -5.37 20.38 38.90
CA ALA A 328 -6.25 20.88 37.83
C ALA A 328 -6.26 19.98 36.58
N VAL A 329 -5.21 19.19 36.34
CA VAL A 329 -5.08 18.34 35.14
C VAL A 329 -6.24 17.32 34.98
N PRO A 330 -6.68 16.59 36.04
CA PRO A 330 -7.78 15.64 35.93
C PRO A 330 -9.10 16.25 35.45
N ASP A 331 -9.43 17.44 35.95
CA ASP A 331 -10.64 18.17 35.57
C ASP A 331 -10.55 18.62 34.11
N TRP A 332 -9.39 19.15 33.70
CA TRP A 332 -9.17 19.53 32.31
C TRP A 332 -9.32 18.36 31.34
N LEU A 333 -8.71 17.20 31.65
CA LEU A 333 -8.86 15.98 30.83
C LEU A 333 -10.33 15.52 30.75
N THR A 334 -11.06 15.60 31.86
CA THR A 334 -12.48 15.23 31.91
C THR A 334 -13.35 16.13 31.04
N GLU A 335 -13.14 17.44 31.13
CA GLU A 335 -13.95 18.43 30.42
C GLU A 335 -13.68 18.44 28.92
N ASN A 336 -12.41 18.30 28.53
CA ASN A 336 -11.95 18.54 27.17
C ASN A 336 -11.83 17.26 26.33
N CYS A 337 -11.40 16.14 26.91
CA CYS A 337 -11.22 14.88 26.16
C CYS A 337 -12.47 13.99 26.19
N GLN A 338 -13.38 14.17 27.15
CA GLN A 338 -14.70 13.53 27.23
C GLN A 338 -14.73 12.01 27.00
N GLY A 339 -13.70 11.30 27.47
CA GLY A 339 -13.59 9.84 27.32
C GLY A 339 -12.85 9.36 26.07
N VAL A 340 -12.26 10.25 25.29
CA VAL A 340 -11.18 9.87 24.38
C VAL A 340 -9.90 9.64 25.18
N PRO A 341 -9.15 8.54 24.95
CA PRO A 341 -7.91 8.28 25.67
C PRO A 341 -6.91 9.42 25.52
N ALA A 342 -6.50 10.04 26.62
CA ALA A 342 -5.49 11.09 26.58
C ALA A 342 -4.70 11.12 27.89
N GLY A 343 -3.45 11.56 27.84
CA GLY A 343 -2.64 11.71 29.04
C GLY A 343 -1.74 12.94 29.03
N ILE A 344 -1.57 13.53 30.20
CA ILE A 344 -0.64 14.62 30.51
C ILE A 344 0.36 14.11 31.55
N TYR A 345 1.62 14.09 31.16
CA TYR A 345 2.73 13.53 31.90
C TYR A 345 3.62 14.69 32.32
N LEU A 346 3.65 14.94 33.62
CA LEU A 346 4.39 16.04 34.21
C LEU A 346 5.81 15.57 34.52
N ARG A 347 6.80 16.37 34.12
CA ARG A 347 8.22 16.08 34.32
C ARG A 347 8.94 17.36 34.74
N MET A 348 9.24 17.51 36.03
CA MET A 348 9.99 18.65 36.54
C MET A 348 11.47 18.30 36.63
N ALA A 349 12.35 19.20 36.19
CA ALA A 349 13.79 19.01 36.23
C ALA A 349 14.51 20.30 36.64
N GLU A 350 15.71 20.16 37.18
CA GLU A 350 16.59 21.31 37.44
C GLU A 350 16.86 22.08 36.14
N SER A 351 16.98 23.41 36.22
CA SER A 351 17.02 24.31 35.05
C SER A 351 18.09 23.94 34.01
N GLU A 352 19.23 23.36 34.44
CA GLU A 352 20.28 22.97 33.50
C GLU A 352 19.92 21.71 32.71
N ALA A 353 19.32 20.72 33.36
CA ALA A 353 18.81 19.52 32.69
C ALA A 353 17.60 19.88 31.80
N TRP A 354 16.67 20.69 32.30
CA TRP A 354 15.50 21.14 31.55
C TRP A 354 15.87 21.82 30.22
N LYS A 355 16.92 22.64 30.20
CA LYS A 355 17.40 23.30 28.96
C LYS A 355 17.82 22.31 27.88
N GLN A 356 18.37 21.15 28.26
CA GLN A 356 18.87 20.14 27.34
C GLN A 356 17.75 19.31 26.69
N ILE A 357 16.52 19.39 27.19
CA ILE A 357 15.38 18.65 26.63
C ILE A 357 14.91 19.37 25.36
N GLY A 358 15.10 18.77 24.19
CA GLY A 358 14.63 19.28 22.91
C GLY A 358 13.46 18.46 22.35
N ARG A 359 12.80 19.00 21.33
CA ARG A 359 11.70 18.30 20.64
C ARG A 359 12.19 17.05 19.89
N SER A 360 13.43 17.06 19.40
CA SER A 360 14.01 15.96 18.64
C SER A 360 14.50 14.80 19.51
N ASP A 361 14.71 15.00 20.81
CA ASP A 361 15.36 14.03 21.70
C ASP A 361 14.63 13.82 23.04
N TYR A 362 13.46 14.42 23.26
CA TYR A 362 12.75 14.30 24.54
C TYR A 362 12.45 12.85 24.92
N GLU A 363 12.17 11.97 23.96
CA GLU A 363 11.86 10.56 24.23
C GLU A 363 13.05 9.80 24.83
N ASP A 364 14.27 10.14 24.39
CA ASP A 364 15.48 9.60 25.00
C ASP A 364 15.67 10.18 26.40
N LYS A 365 15.33 11.46 26.60
CA LYS A 365 15.35 12.12 27.91
C LYS A 365 14.37 11.52 28.91
N LEU A 366 13.26 10.92 28.47
CA LEU A 366 12.31 10.26 29.38
C LEU A 366 12.93 9.09 30.17
N ARG A 367 14.03 8.51 29.67
CA ARG A 367 14.73 7.39 30.32
C ARG A 367 15.87 7.82 31.23
N GLU A 368 16.21 9.11 31.23
CA GLU A 368 17.28 9.65 32.05
C GLU A 368 16.78 9.96 33.49
N ASP A 369 17.65 9.75 34.47
CA ASP A 369 17.39 10.07 35.88
C ASP A 369 17.70 11.56 36.14
N ILE A 370 16.88 12.44 35.55
CA ILE A 370 17.06 13.91 35.58
C ILE A 370 15.87 14.66 36.17
N TYR A 371 14.79 13.97 36.50
CA TYR A 371 13.54 14.58 36.97
C TYR A 371 13.48 14.59 38.50
N THR A 372 13.15 15.75 39.06
CA THR A 372 13.01 15.94 40.51
C THR A 372 11.61 15.63 41.00
N GLU A 373 10.59 15.82 40.15
CA GLU A 373 9.21 15.37 40.37
C GLU A 373 8.57 14.88 39.07
N GLU A 374 7.72 13.86 39.19
CA GLU A 374 7.00 13.25 38.08
C GLU A 374 5.56 12.94 38.50
N ALA A 375 4.61 13.11 37.59
CA ALA A 375 3.24 12.67 37.75
C ALA A 375 2.63 12.29 36.40
N GLU A 376 1.66 11.38 36.41
CA GLU A 376 0.98 10.92 35.20
C GLU A 376 -0.53 10.97 35.37
N CYS A 377 -1.17 11.89 34.65
CA CYS A 377 -2.61 12.03 34.63
C CYS A 377 -3.15 11.54 33.30
N ALA A 378 -4.06 10.56 33.30
CA ALA A 378 -4.63 10.02 32.08
C ALA A 378 -6.14 9.77 32.20
N ILE A 379 -6.87 10.06 31.13
CA ILE A 379 -8.27 9.66 30.94
C ILE A 379 -8.33 8.49 29.96
N SER A 380 -9.14 7.48 30.28
CA SER A 380 -9.33 6.30 29.44
C SER A 380 -10.54 6.43 28.51
N GLY A 381 -10.66 5.50 27.56
CA GLY A 381 -11.83 5.32 26.68
C GLY A 381 -13.19 5.20 27.40
N SER A 382 -13.16 4.89 28.70
CA SER A 382 -14.34 4.80 29.56
C SER A 382 -14.70 6.10 30.29
N GLY A 383 -13.93 7.17 30.08
CA GLY A 383 -14.04 8.43 30.81
C GLY A 383 -13.46 8.41 32.22
N LYS A 384 -12.88 7.29 32.66
CA LYS A 384 -12.20 7.20 33.97
C LYS A 384 -10.84 7.88 33.90
N VAL A 385 -10.62 8.81 34.84
CA VAL A 385 -9.32 9.47 35.06
C VAL A 385 -8.50 8.74 36.13
N THR A 386 -7.20 8.65 35.91
CA THR A 386 -6.19 8.12 36.83
C THR A 386 -5.06 9.12 36.99
N VAL A 387 -4.52 9.22 38.21
CA VAL A 387 -3.35 10.02 38.57
C VAL A 387 -2.36 9.09 39.25
N TYR A 388 -1.12 9.04 38.77
CA TYR A 388 -0.03 8.23 39.32
C TYR A 388 1.16 9.07 39.73
#